data_AF-A0A8T3VB47-F1
#
_entry.id   AF-A0A8T3VB47-F1
#
_cell.length_a   1.000
_cell.length_b   1.000
_cell.length_c   1.000
_cell.angle_alpha   90.00
_cell.angle_beta   90.00
_cell.angle_gamma   90.00
#
_symmetry.space_group_name_H-M   'P 1'
#
loop_
_entity.id
_entity.type
_entity.pdbx_description
1 polymer ?
#
loop_
_entity_poly.entity_id
_entity_poly.type
_entity_poly.pdbx_seq_one_letter_code
_entity_poly.pdbx_strand_id
1 'polypeptide(L)'
;MIICPECGEENPQGSKFCRKCGVNLVYEEPEPEKTKTTAKKVTVEDNTGPIRRTTVNRNSSTTNTKKDDDSKLWACCICLVFLFIIFAIFGH
;
A
#
# COMPACT_ATOMS: atom_id res chain seq x y z
N MET A 1 -12.57 -15.40 8.90
CA MET A 1 -11.49 -14.48 8.48
C MET A 1 -10.79 -15.06 7.27
N ILE A 2 -10.16 -14.21 6.46
CA ILE A 2 -9.30 -14.61 5.33
C ILE A 2 -7.90 -14.04 5.56
N ILE A 3 -6.88 -14.89 5.41
CA ILE A 3 -5.48 -14.47 5.56
C ILE A 3 -4.95 -14.06 4.19
N CYS A 4 -4.33 -12.89 4.11
CA CYS A 4 -3.74 -12.39 2.88
C CYS A 4 -2.55 -13.27 2.45
N PRO A 5 -2.55 -13.85 1.24
CA PRO A 5 -1.44 -14.69 0.78
C PRO A 5 -0.13 -13.92 0.55
N GLU A 6 -0.23 -12.62 0.23
CA GLU A 6 0.94 -11.78 -0.05
C GLU A 6 1.66 -11.26 1.21
N CYS A 7 0.93 -10.99 2.30
CA CYS A 7 1.51 -10.30 3.46
C CYS A 7 1.12 -10.88 4.83
N GLY A 8 0.33 -11.96 4.85
CA GLY A 8 -0.08 -12.66 6.07
C GLY A 8 -1.13 -11.92 6.93
N GLU A 9 -1.67 -10.79 6.47
CA GLU A 9 -2.66 -10.03 7.24
C GLU A 9 -4.00 -10.77 7.37
N GLU A 10 -4.56 -10.78 8.57
CA GLU A 10 -5.90 -11.30 8.84
C GLU A 10 -6.95 -10.26 8.46
N ASN A 11 -7.83 -10.62 7.52
CA ASN A 11 -8.88 -9.74 7.02
C ASN A 11 -10.28 -10.31 7.35
N PRO A 12 -11.30 -9.46 7.56
CA PRO A 12 -12.69 -9.89 7.71
C PRO A 12 -13.20 -10.68 6.49
N GLN A 13 -14.11 -11.64 6.71
CA GLN A 13 -14.81 -12.33 5.61
C GLN A 13 -15.54 -11.32 4.72
N GLY A 14 -15.48 -11.49 3.40
CA GLY A 14 -16.09 -10.57 2.43
C GLY A 14 -15.26 -9.33 2.09
N SER A 15 -14.06 -9.19 2.67
CA SER A 15 -13.11 -8.13 2.27
C SER A 15 -12.66 -8.34 0.83
N LYS A 16 -12.93 -7.39 -0.06
CA LYS A 16 -12.50 -7.49 -1.47
C LYS A 16 -11.00 -7.29 -1.65
N PHE A 17 -10.37 -6.53 -0.76
CA PHE A 17 -8.95 -6.20 -0.80
C PHE A 17 -8.35 -6.29 0.60
N CYS A 18 -7.06 -6.61 0.67
CA CYS A 18 -6.31 -6.64 1.91
C CYS A 18 -6.14 -5.22 2.47
N ARG A 19 -6.47 -5.02 3.75
CA ARG A 19 -6.38 -3.72 4.42
C ARG A 19 -4.94 -3.23 4.65
N LYS A 20 -3.95 -4.12 4.51
CA LYS A 20 -2.53 -3.82 4.71
C LYS A 20 -1.77 -3.60 3.41
N CYS A 21 -1.86 -4.54 2.46
CA CYS A 21 -1.11 -4.46 1.21
C CYS A 21 -1.95 -4.11 -0.02
N GLY A 22 -3.28 -4.10 0.09
CA GLY A 22 -4.18 -3.77 -1.02
C GLY A 22 -4.39 -4.87 -2.07
N VAL A 23 -3.79 -6.06 -1.89
CA VAL A 23 -4.02 -7.19 -2.82
C VAL A 23 -5.49 -7.59 -2.82
N ASN A 24 -6.01 -7.98 -3.99
CA ASN A 24 -7.35 -8.52 -4.12
C ASN A 24 -7.45 -9.86 -3.38
N LEU A 25 -8.46 -9.99 -2.52
CA LEU A 25 -8.75 -11.20 -1.73
C LEU A 25 -9.98 -11.96 -2.23
N VAL A 26 -10.67 -11.45 -3.26
CA VAL A 26 -11.75 -12.15 -3.94
C VAL A 26 -11.15 -13.20 -4.85
N TYR A 27 -11.01 -14.40 -4.31
CA TYR A 27 -10.95 -15.59 -5.15
C TYR A 27 -12.40 -15.93 -5.48
N GLU A 28 -12.75 -16.00 -6.77
CA GLU A 28 -13.96 -16.70 -7.19
C GLU A 28 -13.85 -18.10 -6.60
N GLU A 29 -14.61 -18.35 -5.52
CA GLU A 29 -14.72 -19.68 -4.94
C GLU A 29 -15.11 -20.61 -6.09
N PRO A 30 -14.38 -21.70 -6.35
CA PRO A 30 -14.82 -22.71 -7.30
C PRO A 30 -16.04 -23.40 -6.69
N GLU A 31 -17.19 -22.75 -6.82
CA GLU A 31 -18.49 -23.35 -6.57
C GLU A 31 -18.56 -24.62 -7.43
N PRO A 32 -18.88 -25.79 -6.84
CA PRO A 32 -18.98 -27.03 -7.60
C PRO A 32 -20.12 -26.90 -8.61
N GLU A 33 -19.73 -26.65 -9.85
CA GLU A 33 -20.37 -27.17 -11.05
C GLU A 33 -21.86 -26.81 -11.24
N LYS A 34 -22.17 -25.52 -11.51
CA LYS A 34 -23.36 -25.17 -12.32
C LYS A 34 -23.07 -24.07 -13.35
N THR A 35 -22.66 -24.54 -14.53
CA THR A 35 -22.94 -24.01 -15.88
C THR A 35 -22.92 -22.49 -16.10
N LYS A 36 -21.74 -21.95 -16.43
CA LYS A 36 -21.61 -20.74 -17.28
C LYS A 36 -21.78 -21.16 -18.76
N THR A 37 -22.96 -20.97 -19.31
CA THR A 37 -23.21 -20.73 -20.75
C THR A 37 -24.19 -19.57 -20.77
N THR A 38 -23.84 -18.38 -21.25
CA THR A 38 -23.90 -18.06 -22.68
C THR A 38 -23.12 -16.78 -22.95
N ALA A 39 -22.35 -16.79 -24.03
CA ALA A 39 -21.70 -15.66 -24.63
C ALA A 39 -22.69 -14.51 -24.94
N LYS A 40 -22.28 -13.27 -24.65
CA LYS A 40 -22.55 -12.18 -25.58
C LYS A 40 -21.26 -11.44 -25.88
N LYS A 41 -20.63 -11.89 -26.96
CA LYS A 41 -19.80 -11.07 -27.85
C LYS A 41 -20.62 -9.84 -28.23
N VAL A 42 -20.37 -8.70 -27.60
CA VAL A 42 -20.74 -7.42 -28.19
C VAL A 42 -19.51 -6.97 -28.96
N THR A 43 -19.52 -7.28 -30.25
CA THR A 43 -18.70 -6.64 -31.26
C THR A 43 -19.19 -5.20 -31.38
N VAL A 44 -18.36 -4.23 -31.03
CA VAL A 44 -18.42 -2.90 -31.66
C VAL A 44 -17.04 -2.67 -32.25
N GLU A 45 -16.99 -2.72 -33.58
CA GLU A 45 -15.89 -2.22 -34.39
C GLU A 45 -16.01 -0.69 -34.38
N ASP A 46 -15.17 0.00 -33.63
CA ASP A 46 -15.01 1.45 -33.76
C ASP A 46 -13.77 1.75 -34.61
N ASN A 47 -14.01 2.21 -35.83
CA ASN A 47 -13.01 2.63 -36.81
C ASN A 47 -12.47 4.02 -36.46
N THR A 48 -11.66 4.13 -35.41
CA THR A 48 -10.99 5.40 -35.07
C THR A 48 -9.48 5.23 -34.85
N GLY A 49 -8.74 5.15 -35.97
CA GLY A 49 -7.31 5.49 -36.10
C GLY A 49 -6.27 4.80 -35.17
N PRO A 50 -4.96 4.97 -35.43
CA PRO A 50 -3.93 4.45 -34.53
C PRO A 50 -3.74 5.43 -33.37
N ILE A 51 -4.54 5.32 -32.31
CA ILE A 51 -4.18 5.97 -31.05
C ILE A 51 -3.00 5.19 -30.46
N ARG A 52 -1.78 5.65 -30.75
CA ARG A 52 -0.57 5.28 -30.00
C ARG A 52 -0.80 5.65 -28.54
N ARG A 53 -1.26 4.70 -27.73
CA ARG A 53 -1.15 4.80 -26.27
C ARG A 53 0.31 4.61 -25.90
N THR A 54 1.01 5.73 -25.85
CA THR A 54 2.29 5.88 -25.18
C THR A 54 2.15 5.39 -23.75
N THR A 55 3.00 4.46 -23.38
CA THR A 55 3.17 3.87 -22.04
C THR A 55 3.39 4.95 -20.98
N VAL A 56 2.36 5.34 -20.22
CA VAL A 56 2.54 5.90 -18.87
C VAL A 56 1.30 5.63 -18.01
N ASN A 57 1.33 4.59 -17.17
CA ASN A 57 0.84 4.74 -15.80
C ASN A 57 2.00 4.39 -14.87
N ARG A 58 2.49 5.45 -14.26
CA ARG A 58 3.60 5.53 -13.35
C ARG A 58 3.16 4.88 -12.04
N ASN A 59 3.63 3.67 -11.78
CA ASN A 59 3.85 3.18 -10.42
C ASN A 59 4.99 4.00 -9.78
N SER A 60 4.75 5.29 -9.57
CA SER A 60 5.48 6.11 -8.63
C SER A 60 4.97 5.78 -7.24
N SER A 61 5.24 4.54 -6.81
CA SER A 61 5.61 4.30 -5.44
C SER A 61 7.04 4.81 -5.31
N THR A 62 7.19 6.14 -5.37
CA THR A 62 8.34 6.78 -4.75
C THR A 62 8.32 6.25 -3.34
N THR A 63 9.38 5.55 -2.98
CA THR A 63 9.75 5.14 -1.64
C THR A 63 9.26 6.18 -0.64
N ASN A 64 8.08 5.98 -0.06
CA ASN A 64 7.76 6.65 1.18
C ASN A 64 8.51 5.83 2.20
N THR A 65 9.78 6.19 2.35
CA THR A 65 10.63 5.83 3.44
C THR A 65 9.83 6.05 4.71
N LYS A 66 9.15 5.02 5.22
CA LYS A 66 8.92 4.95 6.66
C LYS A 66 10.26 4.58 7.25
N LYS A 67 11.15 5.57 7.17
CA LYS A 67 12.29 5.75 8.01
C LYS A 67 11.71 5.72 9.41
N ASP A 68 11.87 4.59 10.06
CA ASP A 68 12.42 4.46 11.40
C ASP A 68 13.20 5.72 11.84
N ASP A 69 12.49 6.85 11.99
CA ASP A 69 13.00 8.12 12.50
C ASP A 69 12.53 8.31 13.96
N ASP A 70 12.51 7.24 14.76
CA ASP A 70 12.54 7.33 16.24
C ASP A 70 13.90 7.91 16.74
N SER A 71 14.84 8.12 15.83
CA SER A 71 16.18 8.65 16.11
C SER A 71 16.27 10.19 16.15
N LYS A 72 15.16 10.92 15.97
CA LYS A 72 15.16 12.40 16.04
C LYS A 72 14.67 12.98 17.38
N LEU A 73 14.01 12.18 18.22
CA LEU A 73 13.53 12.65 19.52
C LEU A 73 14.63 12.61 20.59
N TRP A 74 15.53 11.60 20.56
CA TRP A 74 16.58 11.46 21.57
C TRP A 74 17.71 12.49 21.42
N ALA A 75 18.08 12.86 20.19
CA ALA A 75 19.12 13.86 19.94
C ALA A 75 18.75 15.26 20.48
N CYS A 76 17.46 15.63 20.41
CA CYS A 76 16.96 16.89 20.97
C CYS A 76 17.03 16.88 22.50
N CYS A 77 16.60 15.80 23.15
CA CYS A 77 16.66 15.66 24.60
C CYS A 77 18.10 15.68 25.12
N ILE A 78 19.04 15.02 24.44
CA ILE A 78 20.46 15.06 24.81
C ILE A 78 20.99 16.50 24.73
N CYS A 79 20.77 17.22 23.62
CA CYS A 79 21.23 18.60 23.47
C CYS A 79 20.67 19.52 24.56
N LEU A 80 19.38 19.43 24.89
CA LEU A 80 18.76 20.28 25.91
C LEU A 80 19.33 20.02 27.31
N VAL A 81 19.59 18.76 27.65
CA VAL A 81 20.21 18.38 28.93
C VAL A 81 21.65 18.90 29.01
N PHE A 82 22.44 18.77 27.94
CA PHE A 82 23.81 19.27 27.91
C PHE A 82 23.88 20.80 28.03
N LEU A 83 23.01 21.54 27.33
CA LEU A 83 22.97 23.00 27.43
C LEU A 83 22.60 23.48 28.85
N PHE A 84 21.67 22.79 29.51
CA PHE A 84 21.30 23.09 30.89
C PHE A 84 22.45 22.85 31.88
N ILE A 85 23.17 21.73 31.71
CA ILE A 85 24.33 21.39 32.55
C ILE A 85 25.45 22.42 32.38
N ILE A 86 25.74 22.83 31.15
CA ILE A 86 26.74 23.88 30.87
C ILE A 86 26.34 25.19 31.54
N PHE A 87 25.08 25.62 31.39
CA PHE A 87 24.60 26.84 32.04
C PHE A 87 24.70 26.76 33.57
N ALA A 88 24.40 25.60 34.17
CA ALA A 88 24.50 25.41 35.61
C ALA A 88 25.96 25.42 36.14
N ILE A 89 26.93 24.96 35.35
CA ILE A 89 28.35 24.91 35.74
C ILE A 89 29.04 26.26 35.51
N PHE A 90 28.74 26.93 34.40
CA PHE A 90 29.42 28.16 33.97
C PHE A 90 28.67 29.45 34.31
N GLY A 91 27.40 29.36 34.75
CA GLY A 91 26.54 30.50 35.06
C GLY A 91 26.53 30.93 36.54
N HIS A 92 27.63 30.69 37.27
CA HIS A 92 27.85 31.17 38.64
C HIS A 92 28.99 32.19 38.65
#